data_AF-A0A7S2FN84-F1
#
_entry.id   AF-A0A7S2FN84-F1
#
_cell.length_a   1.000
_cell.length_b   1.000
_cell.length_c   1.000
_cell.angle_alpha   90.00
_cell.angle_beta   90.00
_cell.angle_gamma   90.00
#
_symmetry.space_group_name_H-M   'P 1'
#
loop_
_entity.id
_entity.type
_entity.pdbx_description
1 polymer ?
#
loop_
_entity_poly.entity_id
_entity_poly.type
_entity_poly.pdbx_seq_one_letter_code
_entity_poly.pdbx_strand_id
1 'polypeptide(L)'
;FATGHLNKLDLSVSYWVHAAVGNWADRFYVHTIGDIKALQGDLEGGLYAAQAGIETAAKEMLMVGQKGAVASMLNEHSANASADEIEAWTEFLWKLMAKFKDGQRIDDFNAEKLTPTKLFYPKSWLEAVGYIDEDHLSPPLMQAAALPSTAGAWILVSHLLVAALSVAATIAYTKRNEKALPASGGVGASTPAVSVEMRRYQYQPVV
;
A
#
# COMPACT_ATOMS: atom_id res chain seq x y z
N PHE A 1 -8.01 0.50 24.32
CA PHE A 1 -7.39 -0.85 24.26
C PHE A 1 -8.23 -1.96 24.91
N ALA A 2 -8.84 -1.74 26.09
CA ALA A 2 -9.55 -2.78 26.86
C ALA A 2 -11.04 -2.99 26.51
N THR A 3 -11.54 -2.32 25.47
CA THR A 3 -12.94 -2.40 25.01
C THR A 3 -12.96 -3.01 23.61
N GLY A 4 -14.02 -3.74 23.25
CA GLY A 4 -14.16 -4.35 21.92
C GLY A 4 -15.13 -5.52 21.90
N HIS A 5 -15.29 -6.14 20.73
CA HIS A 5 -16.11 -7.34 20.53
C HIS A 5 -15.30 -8.45 19.89
N LEU A 6 -15.43 -9.69 20.38
CA LEU A 6 -14.72 -10.87 19.87
C LEU A 6 -15.19 -11.35 18.49
N ASN A 7 -16.27 -10.80 17.95
CA ASN A 7 -16.81 -11.16 16.64
C ASN A 7 -16.73 -10.02 15.60
N LYS A 8 -16.08 -8.90 15.93
CA LYS A 8 -15.90 -7.77 15.02
C LYS A 8 -14.44 -7.32 15.05
N LEU A 9 -13.75 -7.48 13.93
CA LEU A 9 -12.39 -7.01 13.77
C LEU A 9 -12.30 -5.50 14.04
N ASP A 10 -11.41 -5.13 14.95
CA ASP A 10 -11.09 -3.75 15.28
C ASP A 10 -9.62 -3.66 15.70
N LEU A 11 -8.77 -3.13 14.83
CA LEU A 11 -7.32 -3.02 15.07
C LEU A 11 -6.96 -1.97 16.13
N SER A 12 -7.91 -1.15 16.59
CA SER A 12 -7.71 -0.27 17.76
C SER A 12 -7.80 -1.01 19.10
N VAL A 13 -8.06 -2.33 19.07
CA VAL A 13 -8.18 -3.21 20.22
C VAL A 13 -7.00 -4.17 20.25
N SER A 14 -6.29 -4.22 21.38
CA SER A 14 -5.06 -5.00 21.54
C SER A 14 -5.26 -6.48 21.15
N TYR A 15 -6.37 -7.11 21.54
CA TYR A 15 -6.65 -8.50 21.18
C TYR A 15 -6.58 -8.75 19.66
N TRP A 16 -7.22 -7.89 18.86
CA TRP A 16 -7.36 -8.12 17.42
C TRP A 16 -6.08 -7.87 16.66
N VAL A 17 -5.31 -6.85 17.02
CA VAL A 17 -4.03 -6.58 16.36
C VAL A 17 -3.05 -7.73 16.62
N HIS A 18 -2.95 -8.23 17.85
CA HIS A 18 -2.10 -9.37 18.18
C HIS A 18 -2.57 -10.67 17.53
N ALA A 19 -3.88 -10.93 17.51
CA ALA A 19 -4.44 -12.09 16.82
C ALA A 19 -4.16 -12.03 15.31
N ALA A 20 -4.28 -10.86 14.68
CA ALA A 20 -3.99 -10.67 13.26
C ALA A 20 -2.51 -10.93 12.95
N VAL A 21 -1.60 -10.38 13.76
CA VAL A 21 -0.15 -10.60 13.61
C VAL A 21 0.19 -12.07 13.81
N GLY A 22 -0.30 -12.71 14.88
CA GLY A 22 -0.05 -14.12 15.15
C GLY A 22 -0.56 -15.03 14.02
N ASN A 23 -1.79 -14.82 13.57
CA ASN A 23 -2.38 -15.58 12.47
C ASN A 23 -1.65 -15.38 11.13
N TRP A 24 -1.08 -14.20 10.89
CA TRP A 24 -0.24 -13.97 9.71
C TRP A 24 1.10 -14.67 9.85
N ALA A 25 1.76 -14.46 11.00
CA ALA A 25 3.09 -14.95 11.29
C ALA A 25 3.17 -16.47 11.30
N ASP A 26 2.11 -17.18 11.74
CA ASP A 26 2.08 -18.64 11.87
C ASP A 26 2.50 -19.35 10.57
N ARG A 27 2.02 -18.86 9.41
CA ARG A 27 2.36 -19.41 8.08
C ARG A 27 3.83 -19.25 7.72
N PHE A 28 4.52 -18.30 8.35
CA PHE A 28 5.90 -17.92 8.07
C PHE A 28 6.77 -17.97 9.33
N TYR A 29 6.38 -18.72 10.36
CA TYR A 29 6.88 -18.57 11.74
C TYR A 29 8.42 -18.55 11.82
N VAL A 30 9.06 -19.51 11.16
CA VAL A 30 10.53 -19.65 11.14
C VAL A 30 11.25 -18.43 10.55
N HIS A 31 10.55 -17.62 9.75
CA HIS A 31 11.08 -16.41 9.13
C HIS A 31 10.62 -15.12 9.82
N THR A 32 9.47 -15.12 10.50
CA THR A 32 8.86 -13.92 11.11
C THR A 32 9.22 -13.74 12.57
N ILE A 33 9.56 -14.82 13.30
CA ILE A 33 9.79 -14.75 14.75
C ILE A 33 10.93 -13.80 15.16
N GLY A 34 11.94 -13.63 14.30
CA GLY A 34 13.03 -12.68 14.53
C GLY A 34 12.53 -11.23 14.54
N ASP A 35 11.75 -10.86 13.52
CA ASP A 35 11.16 -9.52 13.40
C ASP A 35 10.18 -9.22 14.56
N ILE A 36 9.40 -10.21 14.96
CA ILE A 36 8.45 -10.12 16.09
C ILE A 36 9.21 -9.83 17.40
N LYS A 37 10.27 -10.59 17.68
CA LYS A 37 11.08 -10.40 18.88
C LYS A 37 11.80 -9.05 18.90
N ALA A 38 12.20 -8.55 17.73
CA ALA A 38 12.81 -7.23 17.62
C ALA A 38 11.82 -6.15 18.06
N LEU A 39 10.59 -6.15 17.52
CA LEU A 39 9.56 -5.19 17.93
C LEU A 39 9.19 -5.32 19.42
N GLN A 40 9.04 -6.55 19.93
CA GLN A 40 8.80 -6.78 21.36
C GLN A 40 9.92 -6.18 22.21
N GLY A 41 11.18 -6.40 21.84
CA GLY A 41 12.34 -5.86 22.54
C GLY A 41 12.36 -4.33 22.54
N ASP A 42 12.04 -3.70 21.41
CA ASP A 42 12.00 -2.24 21.29
C ASP A 42 10.91 -1.62 22.19
N LEU A 43 9.69 -2.21 22.18
CA LEU A 43 8.56 -1.73 22.98
C LEU A 43 8.78 -1.97 24.48
N GLU A 44 9.10 -3.20 24.86
CA GLU A 44 9.27 -3.58 26.27
C GLU A 44 10.52 -2.93 26.89
N GLY A 45 11.60 -2.80 26.12
CA GLY A 45 12.85 -2.19 26.58
C GLY A 45 12.66 -0.76 27.07
N GLY A 46 11.85 0.04 26.37
CA GLY A 46 11.50 1.40 26.79
C GLY A 46 10.74 1.44 28.12
N LEU A 47 9.78 0.53 28.29
CA LEU A 47 8.98 0.42 29.52
C LEU A 47 9.86 -0.01 30.70
N TYR A 48 10.72 -1.02 30.51
CA TYR A 48 11.66 -1.46 31.55
C TYR A 48 12.64 -0.36 31.95
N ALA A 49 13.14 0.43 30.99
CA ALA A 49 14.04 1.53 31.27
C ALA A 49 13.36 2.66 32.08
N ALA A 50 12.08 2.92 31.83
CA ALA A 50 11.32 3.97 32.51
C ALA A 50 10.85 3.57 33.93
N GLN A 51 10.71 2.27 34.21
CA GLN A 51 10.07 1.72 35.40
C GLN A 51 10.58 2.34 36.72
N ALA A 52 11.91 2.36 36.93
CA ALA A 52 12.49 2.84 38.18
C ALA A 52 12.19 4.32 38.46
N GLY A 53 12.13 5.15 37.41
CA GLY A 53 11.79 6.56 37.52
C GLY A 53 10.34 6.77 37.93
N ILE A 54 9.42 6.02 37.31
CA ILE A 54 7.98 6.06 37.60
C ILE A 54 7.71 5.60 39.04
N GLU A 55 8.32 4.51 39.48
CA GLU A 55 8.18 3.99 40.85
C GLU A 55 8.70 4.98 41.90
N THR A 56 9.84 5.62 41.61
CA THR A 56 10.41 6.65 42.50
C THR A 56 9.48 7.84 42.63
N ALA A 57 9.00 8.38 41.51
CA ALA A 57 8.06 9.50 41.49
C ALA A 57 6.75 9.17 42.23
N ALA A 58 6.19 7.96 42.00
CA ALA A 58 4.99 7.49 42.68
C ALA A 58 5.20 7.41 44.20
N LYS A 59 6.34 6.86 44.64
CA LYS A 59 6.69 6.75 46.06
C LYS A 59 6.80 8.11 46.74
N GLU A 60 7.46 9.07 46.12
CA GLU A 60 7.62 10.43 46.65
C GLU A 60 6.26 11.13 46.82
N MET A 61 5.38 11.03 45.82
CA MET A 61 4.01 11.58 45.89
C MET A 61 3.17 10.90 46.98
N LEU A 62 3.32 9.59 47.18
CA LEU A 62 2.64 8.87 48.26
C LEU A 62 3.07 9.35 49.65
N MET A 63 4.35 9.65 49.85
CA MET A 63 4.87 10.14 51.14
C MET A 63 4.25 11.46 51.56
N VAL A 64 3.88 12.31 50.60
CA VAL A 64 3.19 13.60 50.84
C VAL A 64 1.66 13.49 50.74
N GLY A 65 1.12 12.26 50.72
CA GLY A 65 -0.32 12.00 50.79
C GLY A 65 -1.10 12.15 49.47
N GLN A 66 -0.43 12.33 48.33
CA GLN A 66 -1.06 12.60 47.03
C GLN A 66 -1.55 11.33 46.30
N LYS A 67 -2.31 10.47 47.00
CA LYS A 67 -2.77 9.17 46.45
C LYS A 67 -3.53 9.29 45.12
N GLY A 68 -4.37 10.32 44.98
CA GLY A 68 -5.15 10.55 43.75
C GLY A 68 -4.26 10.89 42.55
N ALA A 69 -3.21 11.70 42.75
CA ALA A 69 -2.26 12.05 41.69
C ALA A 69 -1.46 10.82 41.22
N VAL A 70 -1.06 9.97 42.16
CA VAL A 70 -0.36 8.71 41.85
C VAL A 70 -1.24 7.78 41.01
N ALA A 71 -2.50 7.59 41.41
CA ALA A 71 -3.43 6.77 40.63
C ALA A 71 -3.64 7.31 39.20
N SER A 72 -3.76 8.65 39.06
CA SER A 72 -3.88 9.30 37.75
C SER A 72 -2.64 9.07 36.90
N MET A 73 -1.44 9.27 37.47
CA MET A 73 -0.16 9.11 36.76
C MET A 73 0.05 7.66 36.30
N LEU A 74 -0.23 6.67 37.14
CA LEU A 74 -0.10 5.26 36.76
C LEU A 74 -1.12 4.85 35.69
N ASN A 75 -2.36 5.34 35.78
CA ASN A 75 -3.37 5.11 34.76
C ASN A 75 -2.99 5.73 33.43
N GLU A 76 -2.49 6.97 33.43
CA GLU A 76 -2.02 7.65 32.23
C GLU A 76 -0.82 6.93 31.61
N HIS A 77 0.16 6.52 32.43
CA HIS A 77 1.29 5.73 31.96
C HIS A 77 0.84 4.44 31.28
N SER A 78 -0.05 3.67 31.91
CA SER A 78 -0.57 2.43 31.32
C SER A 78 -1.40 2.68 30.06
N ALA A 79 -2.21 3.73 30.03
CA ALA A 79 -3.04 4.06 28.88
C ALA A 79 -2.19 4.47 27.67
N ASN A 80 -1.16 5.28 27.90
CA ASN A 80 -0.23 5.72 26.84
C ASN A 80 0.59 4.53 26.33
N ALA A 81 1.16 3.71 27.22
CA ALA A 81 1.90 2.51 26.83
C ALA A 81 1.06 1.56 25.95
N SER A 82 -0.20 1.33 26.30
CA SER A 82 -1.10 0.50 25.49
C SER A 82 -1.51 1.14 24.16
N ALA A 83 -1.61 2.48 24.09
CA ALA A 83 -1.92 3.17 22.84
C ALA A 83 -0.74 3.06 21.86
N ASP A 84 0.48 3.37 22.35
CA ASP A 84 1.72 3.29 21.59
C ASP A 84 1.98 1.86 21.09
N GLU A 85 1.74 0.85 21.95
CA GLU A 85 1.83 -0.57 21.60
C GLU A 85 0.89 -0.91 20.43
N ILE A 86 -0.40 -0.55 20.53
CA ILE A 86 -1.40 -0.88 19.50
C ILE A 86 -1.04 -0.24 18.15
N GLU A 87 -0.59 1.01 18.17
CA GLU A 87 -0.13 1.70 16.96
C GLU A 87 1.07 0.96 16.34
N ALA A 88 2.09 0.67 17.14
CA ALA A 88 3.29 -0.02 16.69
C ALA A 88 3.01 -1.42 16.11
N TRP A 89 2.18 -2.22 16.78
CA TRP A 89 1.78 -3.54 16.28
C TRP A 89 0.90 -3.46 15.03
N THR A 90 0.07 -2.42 14.90
CA THR A 90 -0.75 -2.22 13.70
C THR A 90 0.12 -1.88 12.51
N GLU A 91 1.09 -0.97 12.67
CA GLU A 91 2.07 -0.71 11.62
C GLU A 91 2.88 -1.95 11.27
N PHE A 92 3.29 -2.70 12.29
CA PHE A 92 4.05 -3.93 12.11
C PHE A 92 3.28 -4.98 11.35
N LEU A 93 1.98 -5.15 11.60
CA LEU A 93 1.12 -6.05 10.81
C LEU A 93 1.22 -5.73 9.31
N TRP A 94 1.11 -4.46 8.94
CA TRP A 94 1.20 -4.05 7.54
C TRP A 94 2.60 -4.31 6.95
N LYS A 95 3.65 -3.99 7.70
CA LYS A 95 5.04 -4.28 7.30
C LYS A 95 5.26 -5.78 7.12
N LEU A 96 4.74 -6.60 8.03
CA LEU A 96 4.86 -8.05 8.02
C LEU A 96 4.13 -8.66 6.81
N MET A 97 2.92 -8.19 6.50
CA MET A 97 2.17 -8.59 5.29
C MET A 97 2.87 -8.19 4.00
N ALA A 98 3.46 -7.01 3.94
CA ALA A 98 4.20 -6.56 2.76
C ALA A 98 5.50 -7.35 2.58
N LYS A 99 6.19 -7.65 3.69
CA LYS A 99 7.47 -8.38 3.73
C LYS A 99 7.28 -9.83 3.39
N PHE A 100 6.31 -10.49 4.00
CA PHE A 100 6.03 -11.91 3.84
C PHE A 100 4.66 -12.12 3.20
N LYS A 101 4.65 -12.48 1.91
CA LYS A 101 3.43 -12.71 1.13
C LYS A 101 3.67 -13.76 0.07
N ASP A 102 2.63 -14.52 -0.26
CA ASP A 102 2.64 -15.47 -1.39
C ASP A 102 3.84 -16.45 -1.39
N GLY A 103 4.25 -16.89 -0.20
CA GLY A 103 5.43 -17.75 -0.04
C GLY A 103 6.77 -17.10 -0.39
N GLN A 104 6.82 -15.78 -0.39
CA GLN A 104 8.00 -14.97 -0.67
C GLN A 104 8.32 -14.04 0.51
N ARG A 105 9.59 -13.64 0.59
CA ARG A 105 10.09 -12.57 1.46
C ARG A 105 10.71 -11.46 0.62
N ILE A 106 10.35 -10.22 0.92
CA ILE A 106 10.99 -9.02 0.35
C ILE A 106 11.92 -8.42 1.40
N ASP A 107 13.22 -8.39 1.12
CA ASP A 107 14.21 -7.88 2.09
C ASP A 107 14.50 -6.38 1.92
N ASP A 108 14.39 -5.85 0.70
CA ASP A 108 14.57 -4.43 0.39
C ASP A 108 13.32 -3.87 -0.33
N PHE A 109 12.61 -2.97 0.35
CA PHE A 109 11.42 -2.30 -0.19
C PHE A 109 11.74 -1.07 -1.03
N ASN A 110 12.98 -0.57 -0.99
CA ASN A 110 13.41 0.65 -1.67
C ASN A 110 14.24 0.36 -2.93
N ALA A 111 14.52 -0.91 -3.20
CA ALA A 111 15.19 -1.32 -4.42
C ALA A 111 14.38 -0.90 -5.66
N GLU A 112 15.06 -0.39 -6.68
CA GLU A 112 14.46 -0.06 -7.98
C GLU A 112 13.72 -1.26 -8.61
N LYS A 113 14.24 -2.47 -8.34
CA LYS A 113 13.62 -3.74 -8.71
C LYS A 113 13.53 -4.64 -7.48
N LEU A 114 12.30 -5.06 -7.15
CA LEU A 114 12.08 -6.04 -6.09
C LEU A 114 12.71 -7.39 -6.46
N THR A 115 13.41 -7.99 -5.50
CA THR A 115 14.03 -9.32 -5.61
C THR A 115 13.45 -10.25 -4.54
N PRO A 116 12.28 -10.87 -4.80
CA PRO A 116 11.66 -11.74 -3.81
C PRO A 116 12.46 -13.01 -3.55
N THR A 117 12.70 -13.32 -2.28
CA THR A 117 13.24 -14.61 -1.84
C THR A 117 12.09 -15.60 -1.71
N LYS A 118 12.13 -16.73 -2.43
CA LYS A 118 11.12 -17.80 -2.31
C LYS A 118 11.36 -18.62 -1.05
N LEU A 119 10.32 -18.88 -0.26
CA LEU A 119 10.43 -19.52 1.05
C LEU A 119 10.06 -21.01 1.05
N PHE A 120 9.03 -21.42 0.29
CA PHE A 120 8.41 -22.74 0.52
C PHE A 120 8.50 -23.75 -0.62
N TYR A 121 8.87 -23.32 -1.82
CA TYR A 121 8.81 -24.22 -2.97
C TYR A 121 10.21 -24.77 -3.27
N PRO A 122 10.54 -26.01 -2.83
CA PRO A 122 11.78 -26.65 -3.24
C PRO A 122 11.76 -26.81 -4.75
N LYS A 123 12.95 -26.66 -5.37
CA LYS A 123 13.10 -26.70 -6.82
C LYS A 123 12.48 -27.96 -7.42
N SER A 124 12.68 -29.12 -6.79
CA SER A 124 12.15 -30.41 -7.26
C SER A 124 10.62 -30.45 -7.33
N TRP A 125 9.91 -29.83 -6.39
CA TRP A 125 8.45 -29.76 -6.44
C TRP A 125 7.99 -28.82 -7.56
N LEU A 126 8.66 -27.67 -7.73
CA LEU A 126 8.37 -26.72 -8.81
C LEU A 126 8.59 -27.34 -10.20
N GLU A 127 9.66 -28.12 -10.36
CA GLU A 127 9.93 -28.90 -11.57
C GLU A 127 8.84 -29.97 -11.79
N ALA A 128 8.45 -30.70 -10.73
CA ALA A 128 7.44 -31.75 -10.83
C ALA A 128 6.04 -31.24 -11.23
N VAL A 129 5.67 -30.01 -10.85
CA VAL A 129 4.39 -29.40 -11.22
C VAL A 129 4.47 -28.57 -12.51
N GLY A 130 5.60 -28.61 -13.23
CA GLY A 130 5.80 -27.86 -14.47
C GLY A 130 5.83 -26.35 -14.29
N TYR A 131 6.16 -25.83 -13.09
CA TYR A 131 6.22 -24.38 -12.84
C TYR A 131 7.45 -23.72 -13.47
N ILE A 132 8.54 -24.47 -13.67
CA ILE A 132 9.84 -23.94 -14.16
C ILE A 132 10.04 -24.15 -15.67
N ASP A 133 9.17 -24.92 -16.34
CA ASP A 133 9.30 -25.11 -17.79
C ASP A 133 9.26 -23.76 -18.53
N GLU A 134 10.17 -23.54 -19.48
CA GLU A 134 10.35 -22.20 -20.07
C GLU A 134 9.23 -21.79 -21.05
N ASP A 135 8.29 -22.70 -21.32
CA ASP A 135 7.24 -22.52 -22.33
C ASP A 135 6.08 -21.60 -21.88
N HIS A 136 5.87 -21.39 -20.57
CA HIS A 136 4.79 -20.52 -20.05
C HIS A 136 5.23 -19.13 -19.60
N LEU A 137 6.55 -18.87 -19.52
CA LEU A 137 7.09 -17.52 -19.33
C LEU A 137 7.42 -16.81 -20.65
N SER A 138 7.29 -17.52 -21.76
CA SER A 138 7.01 -16.85 -23.02
C SER A 138 5.69 -16.09 -22.81
N PRO A 139 5.66 -14.74 -22.82
CA PRO A 139 4.40 -14.08 -23.12
C PRO A 139 3.87 -14.79 -24.37
N PRO A 140 2.55 -15.09 -24.48
CA PRO A 140 2.03 -15.60 -25.73
C PRO A 140 2.62 -14.70 -26.77
N LEU A 141 3.48 -15.26 -27.64
CA LEU A 141 4.27 -14.51 -28.62
C LEU A 141 3.37 -13.38 -29.00
N MET A 142 3.74 -12.13 -28.70
CA MET A 142 3.05 -10.94 -29.15
C MET A 142 2.68 -11.29 -30.57
N GLN A 143 1.42 -11.70 -30.80
CA GLN A 143 1.14 -12.69 -31.85
C GLN A 143 1.50 -11.97 -33.10
N ALA A 144 2.70 -12.28 -33.61
CA ALA A 144 3.53 -11.32 -34.30
C ALA A 144 2.63 -10.78 -35.35
N ALA A 145 2.17 -9.53 -35.13
CA ALA A 145 0.97 -9.00 -35.76
C ALA A 145 1.12 -9.39 -37.20
N ALA A 146 0.33 -10.39 -37.62
CA ALA A 146 0.59 -11.10 -38.86
C ALA A 146 0.81 -9.99 -39.86
N LEU A 147 2.03 -9.89 -40.40
CA LEU A 147 2.48 -8.77 -41.25
C LEU A 147 1.25 -8.35 -42.05
N PRO A 148 0.75 -7.12 -41.89
CA PRO A 148 -0.60 -6.79 -42.33
C PRO A 148 -0.71 -7.31 -43.75
N SER A 149 -1.63 -8.27 -43.95
CA SER A 149 -1.96 -8.74 -45.29
C SER A 149 -2.09 -7.49 -46.16
N THR A 150 -1.63 -7.53 -47.40
CA THR A 150 -1.44 -6.34 -48.25
C THR A 150 -2.60 -5.34 -48.24
N ALA A 151 -3.82 -5.75 -47.87
CA ALA A 151 -4.97 -4.90 -47.53
C ALA A 151 -4.78 -3.93 -46.32
N GLY A 152 -4.13 -4.32 -45.23
CA GLY A 152 -3.94 -3.49 -44.02
C GLY A 152 -2.92 -2.36 -44.19
N ALA A 153 -1.91 -2.55 -45.06
CA ALA A 153 -0.97 -1.50 -45.42
C ALA A 153 -1.66 -0.33 -46.16
N TRP A 154 -2.68 -0.61 -46.98
CA TRP A 154 -3.47 0.42 -47.66
C TRP A 154 -4.38 1.21 -46.71
N ILE A 155 -4.83 0.62 -45.60
CA ILE A 155 -5.64 1.32 -44.59
C ILE A 155 -4.79 2.34 -43.82
N LEU A 156 -3.57 1.99 -43.45
CA LEU A 156 -2.67 2.94 -42.76
C LEU A 156 -2.21 4.08 -43.68
N VAL A 157 -1.90 3.78 -44.95
CA VAL A 157 -1.54 4.81 -45.94
C VAL A 157 -2.71 5.75 -46.24
N SER A 158 -3.94 5.24 -46.32
CA SER A 158 -5.13 6.08 -46.52
C SER A 158 -5.44 6.96 -45.31
N HIS A 159 -5.29 6.47 -44.08
CA HIS A 159 -5.50 7.30 -42.88
C HIS A 159 -4.43 8.40 -42.75
N LEU A 160 -3.17 8.10 -43.07
CA LEU A 160 -2.09 9.10 -43.08
C LEU A 160 -2.30 10.15 -44.18
N LEU A 161 -2.77 9.76 -45.37
CA LEU A 161 -3.12 10.69 -46.45
C LEU A 161 -4.31 11.59 -46.09
N VAL A 162 -5.35 11.05 -45.45
CA VAL A 162 -6.52 11.84 -45.00
C VAL A 162 -6.11 12.82 -43.90
N ALA A 163 -5.27 12.41 -42.95
CA ALA A 163 -4.76 13.31 -41.91
C ALA A 163 -3.89 14.43 -42.51
N ALA A 164 -2.99 14.11 -43.44
CA ALA A 164 -2.14 15.11 -44.11
C ALA A 164 -2.96 16.09 -44.96
N LEU A 165 -3.98 15.62 -45.69
CA LEU A 165 -4.90 16.47 -46.44
C LEU A 165 -5.75 17.35 -45.52
N SER A 166 -6.17 16.85 -44.36
CA SER A 166 -6.92 17.62 -43.37
C SER A 166 -6.06 18.75 -42.79
N VAL A 167 -4.81 18.46 -42.42
CA VAL A 167 -3.86 19.46 -41.92
C VAL A 167 -3.52 20.50 -43.00
N ALA A 168 -3.29 20.07 -44.25
CA ALA A 168 -3.03 20.98 -45.35
C ALA A 168 -4.25 21.87 -45.69
N ALA A 169 -5.46 21.32 -45.63
CA ALA A 169 -6.70 22.08 -45.80
C ALA A 169 -6.91 23.09 -44.66
N THR A 170 -6.60 22.71 -43.41
CA THR A 170 -6.65 23.64 -42.27
C THR A 170 -5.63 24.76 -42.42
N ILE A 171 -4.39 24.47 -42.83
CA ILE A 171 -3.33 25.47 -43.06
C ILE A 171 -3.69 26.39 -44.24
N ALA A 172 -4.25 25.85 -45.32
CA ALA A 172 -4.69 26.64 -46.46
C ALA A 172 -5.90 27.53 -46.10
N TYR A 173 -6.82 27.03 -45.28
CA TYR A 173 -7.98 27.77 -44.77
C TYR A 173 -7.55 28.91 -43.84
N THR A 174 -6.65 28.67 -42.89
CA THR A 174 -6.13 29.71 -42.00
C THR A 174 -5.32 30.76 -42.76
N LYS A 175 -4.45 30.36 -43.69
CA LYS A 175 -3.66 31.29 -44.51
C LYS A 175 -4.50 32.10 -45.50
N ARG A 176 -5.65 31.57 -45.95
CA ARG A 176 -6.63 32.29 -46.78
C ARG A 176 -7.44 33.29 -45.96
N ASN A 177 -7.74 32.97 -44.69
CA ASN A 177 -8.51 33.82 -43.78
C ASN A 177 -7.66 34.85 -43.02
N GLU A 178 -6.34 34.70 -42.93
CA GLU A 178 -5.43 35.77 -42.46
C GLU A 178 -5.45 37.02 -43.36
N LYS A 179 -5.85 36.88 -44.63
CA LYS A 179 -6.06 38.02 -45.53
C LYS A 179 -7.43 38.69 -45.39
N ALA A 180 -8.31 38.16 -44.53
CA ALA A 180 -9.65 38.66 -44.37
C ALA A 180 -10.08 38.55 -42.90
N LEU A 181 -9.68 39.50 -42.05
CA LEU A 181 -10.54 40.14 -41.03
C LEU A 181 -9.74 41.20 -40.23
N PRO A 182 -10.38 42.32 -39.84
CA PRO A 182 -9.74 43.48 -39.23
C PRO A 182 -9.52 43.31 -37.71
N ALA A 183 -8.61 44.12 -37.17
CA ALA A 183 -8.25 44.14 -35.75
C ALA A 183 -9.39 44.59 -34.81
N SER A 184 -9.49 43.91 -33.66
CA SER A 184 -10.16 44.23 -32.36
C SER A 184 -10.88 42.97 -31.86
N GLY A 185 -11.03 42.64 -30.57
CA GLY A 185 -10.66 43.18 -29.27
C GLY A 185 -10.91 42.05 -28.25
N GLY A 186 -10.42 42.18 -27.02
CA GLY A 186 -10.35 41.07 -26.04
C GLY A 186 -11.69 40.53 -25.51
N VAL A 187 -11.59 39.42 -24.74
CA VAL A 187 -12.24 39.13 -23.44
C VAL A 187 -12.15 37.62 -23.13
N GLY A 188 -11.71 37.30 -21.90
CA GLY A 188 -12.25 36.22 -21.07
C GLY A 188 -11.68 34.81 -21.24
N ALA A 189 -10.66 34.46 -20.45
CA ALA A 189 -10.32 33.07 -20.15
C ALA A 189 -11.21 32.55 -19.01
N SER A 190 -11.95 31.48 -19.25
CA SER A 190 -12.54 30.66 -18.18
C SER A 190 -12.24 29.19 -18.45
N THR A 191 -11.61 28.54 -17.48
CA THR A 191 -11.28 27.12 -17.48
C THR A 191 -12.29 26.39 -16.58
N PRO A 192 -12.97 25.31 -17.01
CA PRO A 192 -13.79 24.53 -16.10
C PRO A 192 -12.94 23.52 -15.33
N ALA A 193 -13.12 23.46 -14.01
CA ALA A 193 -12.55 22.44 -13.13
C ALA A 193 -13.39 21.15 -13.19
N VAL A 194 -12.72 20.00 -13.26
CA VAL A 194 -13.36 18.67 -13.17
C VAL A 194 -13.23 18.18 -11.73
N SER A 195 -14.36 18.05 -11.04
CA SER A 195 -14.45 17.41 -9.72
C SER A 195 -14.59 15.90 -9.87
N VAL A 196 -13.69 15.13 -9.24
CA VAL A 196 -13.74 13.66 -9.18
C VAL A 196 -14.45 13.24 -7.91
N GLU A 197 -15.62 12.63 -8.05
CA GLU A 197 -16.42 12.08 -6.95
C GLU A 197 -15.97 10.63 -6.67
N MET A 198 -15.39 10.37 -5.50
CA MET A 198 -15.05 9.02 -5.05
C MET A 198 -16.29 8.27 -4.59
N ARG A 199 -16.71 7.26 -5.35
CA ARG A 199 -17.82 6.37 -5.01
C ARG A 199 -17.37 5.36 -3.96
N ARG A 200 -17.85 5.48 -2.70
CA ARG A 200 -17.64 4.48 -1.64
C ARG A 200 -18.43 3.21 -1.95
N TYR A 201 -17.78 2.05 -1.93
CA TYR A 201 -18.44 0.75 -2.00
C TYR A 201 -19.11 0.42 -0.66
N GLN A 202 -20.44 0.29 -0.65
CA GLN A 202 -21.18 -0.29 0.47
C GLN A 202 -21.30 -1.80 0.28
N TYR A 203 -20.91 -2.57 1.30
CA TYR A 203 -21.07 -4.02 1.37
C TYR A 203 -22.48 -4.34 1.89
N GLN A 204 -23.24 -5.16 1.16
CA GLN A 204 -24.52 -5.72 1.61
C GLN A 204 -24.33 -7.21 1.93
N PRO A 205 -24.66 -7.67 3.15
CA PRO A 205 -24.61 -9.10 3.47
C PRO A 205 -25.81 -9.82 2.87
N VAL A 206 -25.55 -10.97 2.24
CA VAL A 206 -26.58 -11.91 1.79
C VAL A 206 -27.02 -12.73 3.01
N VAL A 207 -28.34 -12.78 3.22
CA VAL A 207 -29.03 -13.52 4.29
C VAL A 207 -29.03 -15.02 4.02
#